data_AF-A0A512NNT0-F1
#
_entry.id   AF-A0A512NNT0-F1
#
_cell.length_a   1.000
_cell.length_b   1.000
_cell.length_c   1.000
_cell.angle_alpha   90.00
_cell.angle_beta   90.00
_cell.angle_gamma   90.00
#
_symmetry.space_group_name_H-M   'P 1'
#
loop_
_entity.id
_entity.type
_entity.pdbx_description
1 polymer ?
#
loop_
_entity_poly.entity_id
_entity_poly.type
_entity_poly.pdbx_seq_one_letter_code
_entity_poly.pdbx_strand_id
1 'polypeptide(L)'
;MARPARPADYNAIADPYCYSDTSVLINIPGIRNAAMLARFEVVSTAQRADEPLPRGLLSVRHYRAVHHHLFQDVYAWACRFRTVRLSKDGSTFCYPEHIEREMRALFPI
;
A
#
# COMPACT_ATOMS: atom_id res chain seq x y z
N MET A 1 23.86 -17.54 -37.47
CA MET A 1 24.29 -16.44 -36.58
C MET A 1 23.34 -16.42 -35.38
N ALA A 2 23.86 -16.68 -34.18
CA ALA A 2 23.08 -16.82 -32.95
C ALA A 2 22.61 -15.44 -32.44
N ARG A 3 21.34 -15.32 -32.06
CA ARG A 3 20.81 -14.15 -31.33
C ARG A 3 21.52 -14.08 -29.96
N PRO A 4 21.99 -12.90 -29.52
CA PRO A 4 22.51 -12.77 -28.17
C PRO A 4 21.38 -13.09 -27.16
N ALA A 5 21.73 -13.88 -26.15
CA ALA A 5 20.86 -14.21 -25.03
C ALA A 5 20.44 -12.93 -24.31
N ARG A 6 19.14 -12.83 -23.96
CA ARG A 6 18.64 -11.80 -23.04
C ARG A 6 19.47 -11.87 -21.75
N PRO A 7 20.03 -10.77 -21.22
CA PRO A 7 20.55 -10.78 -19.86
C PRO A 7 19.40 -11.18 -18.94
N ALA A 8 19.66 -12.17 -18.08
CA ALA A 8 18.68 -12.70 -17.14
C ALA A 8 18.21 -11.56 -16.23
N ASP A 9 16.92 -11.24 -16.26
CA ASP A 9 16.30 -10.31 -15.33
C ASP A 9 16.55 -10.81 -13.90
N TYR A 10 17.37 -10.05 -13.19
CA TYR A 10 17.81 -10.35 -11.83
C TYR A 10 16.64 -10.09 -10.86
N ASN A 11 15.85 -11.13 -10.59
CA ASN A 11 14.89 -11.27 -9.49
C ASN A 11 14.22 -9.95 -9.04
N ALA A 12 13.23 -9.48 -9.80
CA ALA A 12 12.17 -8.69 -9.18
C ALA A 12 11.49 -9.60 -8.15
N ILE A 13 11.85 -9.45 -6.87
CA ILE A 13 11.14 -10.15 -5.78
C ILE A 13 9.67 -9.83 -5.96
N ALA A 14 8.85 -10.86 -6.15
CA ALA A 14 7.41 -10.70 -6.31
C ALA A 14 6.87 -9.89 -5.13
N ASP A 15 6.20 -8.78 -5.43
CA ASP A 15 5.57 -7.97 -4.39
C ASP A 15 4.41 -8.77 -3.79
N PRO A 16 4.44 -9.15 -2.49
CA PRO A 16 3.38 -9.91 -1.85
C PRO A 16 2.04 -9.17 -1.82
N TYR A 17 2.02 -7.86 -2.08
CA TYR A 17 0.79 -7.09 -2.21
C TYR A 17 0.16 -7.17 -3.59
N CYS A 18 0.83 -7.72 -4.60
CA CYS A 18 0.34 -7.81 -5.98
C CYS A 18 -0.10 -9.24 -6.33
N TYR A 19 -1.05 -9.37 -7.26
CA TYR A 19 -1.30 -10.67 -7.88
C TYR A 19 -0.06 -11.12 -8.66
N SER A 20 0.22 -12.43 -8.64
CA SER A 20 1.35 -13.04 -9.36
C SER A 20 1.46 -12.54 -10.80
N ASP A 21 2.67 -12.21 -11.21
CA ASP A 21 3.01 -11.74 -12.57
C ASP A 21 2.31 -10.44 -12.98
N THR A 22 1.79 -9.67 -12.03
CA THR A 22 1.18 -8.35 -12.27
C THR A 22 1.69 -7.30 -11.31
N SER A 23 1.46 -6.02 -11.63
CA SER A 23 1.61 -4.89 -10.72
C SER A 23 0.28 -4.48 -10.06
N VAL A 24 -0.76 -5.33 -10.13
CA VAL A 24 -2.09 -5.01 -9.61
C VAL A 24 -2.19 -5.49 -8.18
N LEU A 25 -2.49 -4.56 -7.27
CA LEU A 25 -2.62 -4.87 -5.85
C LEU A 25 -3.79 -5.83 -5.58
N ILE A 26 -3.56 -6.79 -4.69
CA ILE A 26 -4.58 -7.69 -4.16
C ILE A 26 -5.60 -6.84 -3.40
N ASN A 27 -6.86 -6.95 -3.80
CA ASN A 27 -7.96 -6.11 -3.33
C ASN A 27 -9.21 -6.96 -3.05
N ILE A 28 -10.07 -6.47 -2.16
CA ILE A 28 -11.29 -7.16 -1.70
C ILE A 28 -12.25 -7.48 -2.86
N PRO A 29 -12.52 -6.57 -3.81
CA PRO A 29 -13.42 -6.85 -4.94
C PRO A 29 -12.86 -7.86 -5.97
N GLY A 30 -11.59 -8.28 -5.86
CA GLY A 30 -10.98 -9.21 -6.79
C GLY A 30 -10.65 -8.64 -8.18
N ILE A 31 -10.56 -7.30 -8.31
CA ILE A 31 -10.29 -6.63 -9.59
C ILE A 31 -8.83 -6.86 -10.01
N ARG A 32 -8.62 -7.38 -11.22
CA ARG A 32 -7.29 -7.67 -11.79
C ARG A 32 -6.84 -6.73 -12.90
N ASN A 33 -7.69 -5.79 -13.31
CA ASN A 33 -7.34 -4.75 -14.29
C ASN A 33 -6.89 -3.48 -13.55
N ALA A 34 -5.68 -2.99 -13.84
CA ALA A 34 -5.09 -1.85 -13.14
C ALA A 34 -5.93 -0.57 -13.23
N ALA A 35 -6.45 -0.24 -14.40
CA ALA A 35 -7.26 0.96 -14.60
C ALA A 35 -8.61 0.87 -13.88
N MET A 36 -9.22 -0.32 -13.85
CA MET A 36 -10.45 -0.55 -13.09
C MET A 36 -10.21 -0.47 -11.59
N LEU A 37 -9.10 -1.03 -11.09
CA LEU A 37 -8.75 -0.93 -9.66
C LEU A 37 -8.52 0.53 -9.26
N ALA A 38 -7.78 1.29 -10.06
CA ALA A 38 -7.53 2.71 -9.78
C ALA A 38 -8.83 3.52 -9.70
N ARG A 39 -9.79 3.29 -10.62
CA ARG A 39 -11.11 3.95 -10.57
C ARG A 39 -11.90 3.54 -9.34
N PHE A 40 -11.92 2.25 -9.02
CA PHE A 40 -12.63 1.74 -7.85
C PHE A 40 -12.06 2.32 -6.55
N GLU A 41 -10.73 2.33 -6.39
CA GLU A 41 -10.06 2.90 -5.23
C GLU A 41 -10.42 4.37 -5.04
N VAL A 42 -10.35 5.18 -6.10
CA VAL A 42 -10.68 6.61 -6.04
C VAL A 42 -12.13 6.83 -5.60
N VAL A 43 -13.09 6.11 -6.19
CA VAL A 43 -14.51 6.27 -5.84
C VAL A 43 -14.78 5.81 -4.39
N SER A 44 -14.24 4.64 -4.02
CA SER A 44 -14.44 4.07 -2.68
C SER A 44 -13.83 4.95 -1.58
N THR A 45 -12.60 5.43 -1.78
CA THR A 45 -11.92 6.30 -0.82
C THR A 45 -12.55 7.68 -0.74
N ALA A 46 -13.04 8.25 -1.84
CA ALA A 46 -13.78 9.50 -1.85
C ALA A 46 -15.10 9.41 -1.06
N GLN A 47 -15.87 8.34 -1.26
CA GLN A 47 -17.09 8.10 -0.49
C GLN A 47 -16.80 8.00 1.01
N ARG A 48 -15.71 7.32 1.42
CA ARG A 48 -15.29 7.26 2.82
C ARG A 48 -14.82 8.61 3.36
N ALA A 49 -14.21 9.45 2.52
CA ALA A 49 -13.77 10.78 2.93
C ALA A 49 -14.95 11.74 3.22
N ASP A 50 -16.11 11.51 2.62
CA ASP A 50 -17.35 12.25 2.92
C ASP A 50 -18.01 11.81 4.25
N GLU A 51 -17.64 10.64 4.77
CA GLU A 51 -18.08 10.16 6.09
C GLU A 51 -17.23 10.79 7.22
N PRO A 52 -17.77 10.93 8.45
CA PRO A 52 -16.98 11.38 9.58
C PRO A 52 -15.76 10.49 9.81
N LEU A 53 -14.56 11.08 9.78
CA LEU A 53 -13.32 10.36 10.10
C LEU A 53 -13.34 9.83 11.54
N PRO A 54 -12.63 8.72 11.81
CA PRO A 54 -12.44 8.22 13.16
C PRO A 54 -11.95 9.34 14.09
N ARG A 55 -12.54 9.46 15.29
CA ARG A 55 -12.06 10.42 16.29
C ARG A 55 -10.79 9.88 16.96
N GLY A 56 -9.83 10.75 17.21
CA GLY A 56 -8.62 10.39 17.95
C GLY A 56 -7.69 11.56 18.22
N LEU A 57 -6.59 11.28 18.92
CA LEU A 57 -5.64 12.28 19.40
C LEU A 57 -4.36 12.34 18.55
N LEU A 58 -4.50 12.15 17.24
CA LEU A 58 -3.36 12.05 16.32
C LEU A 58 -2.29 11.04 16.80
N SER A 59 -2.68 9.95 17.44
CA SER A 59 -1.76 8.87 17.83
C SER A 59 -1.53 7.88 16.67
N VAL A 60 -0.58 6.94 16.83
CA VAL A 60 -0.41 5.83 15.88
C VAL A 60 -1.72 5.05 15.66
N ARG A 61 -2.48 4.84 16.75
CA ARG A 61 -3.80 4.18 16.67
C ARG A 61 -4.77 4.99 15.82
N HIS A 62 -4.79 6.31 16.00
CA HIS A 62 -5.66 7.19 15.22
C HIS A 62 -5.26 7.21 13.74
N TYR A 63 -3.96 7.35 13.44
CA TYR A 63 -3.44 7.28 12.06
C TYR A 63 -3.87 5.99 11.36
N ARG A 64 -3.67 4.84 12.03
CA ARG A 64 -4.06 3.53 11.50
C ARG A 64 -5.58 3.40 11.33
N ALA A 65 -6.37 3.99 12.24
CA ALA A 65 -7.83 4.02 12.11
C ALA A 65 -8.29 4.85 10.91
N VAL A 66 -7.66 6.00 10.64
CA VAL A 66 -7.94 6.81 9.43
C VAL A 66 -7.59 6.03 8.16
N HIS A 67 -6.42 5.37 8.12
CA HIS A 67 -6.07 4.50 7.00
C HIS A 67 -7.06 3.35 6.82
N HIS A 68 -7.51 2.73 7.90
CA HIS A 68 -8.57 1.72 7.83
C HIS A 68 -9.83 2.31 7.19
N HIS A 69 -10.33 3.41 7.74
CA HIS A 69 -11.56 4.05 7.32
C HIS A 69 -11.59 4.33 5.81
N LEU A 70 -10.50 4.89 5.27
CA LEU A 70 -10.42 5.26 3.86
C LEU A 70 -10.31 4.05 2.91
N PHE A 71 -9.66 2.96 3.33
CA PHE A 71 -9.29 1.86 2.42
C PHE A 71 -9.94 0.51 2.75
N GLN A 72 -10.82 0.44 3.77
CA GLN A 72 -11.41 -0.82 4.28
C GLN A 72 -12.19 -1.61 3.22
N ASP A 73 -12.76 -0.96 2.22
CA ASP A 73 -13.52 -1.64 1.15
C ASP A 73 -12.63 -2.05 -0.03
N VAL A 74 -11.39 -1.55 -0.09
CA VAL A 74 -10.44 -1.81 -1.19
C VAL A 74 -9.43 -2.88 -0.78
N TYR A 75 -8.84 -2.77 0.43
CA TYR A 75 -7.69 -3.57 0.83
C TYR A 75 -7.88 -4.24 2.19
N ALA A 76 -7.78 -5.57 2.24
CA ALA A 76 -7.86 -6.34 3.48
C ALA A 76 -6.73 -6.02 4.48
N TRP A 77 -5.62 -5.47 3.99
CA TRP A 77 -4.48 -5.05 4.80
C TRP A 77 -4.57 -3.59 5.26
N ALA A 78 -5.67 -2.87 5.00
CA ALA A 78 -5.89 -1.54 5.55
C ALA A 78 -5.66 -1.56 7.08
N CYS A 79 -5.06 -0.50 7.65
CA CYS A 79 -4.59 -0.43 9.04
C CYS A 79 -3.26 -1.17 9.35
N ARG A 80 -2.63 -1.87 8.39
CA ARG A 80 -1.34 -2.55 8.62
C ARG A 80 -0.17 -1.70 8.12
N PHE A 81 0.96 -1.77 8.82
CA PHE A 81 2.21 -1.24 8.27
C PHE A 81 2.67 -2.11 7.11
N ARG A 82 3.26 -1.48 6.09
CA ARG A 82 3.81 -2.20 4.95
C ARG A 82 5.01 -3.04 5.35
N THR A 83 5.18 -4.16 4.68
CA THR A 83 6.29 -5.11 4.88
C THR A 83 7.35 -5.03 3.78
N VAL A 84 7.09 -4.26 2.71
CA VAL A 84 7.99 -4.09 1.57
C VAL A 84 8.65 -2.72 1.56
N ARG A 85 9.86 -2.63 0.99
CA ARG A 85 10.58 -1.37 0.80
C ARG A 85 9.96 -0.61 -0.37
N LEU A 86 9.83 0.70 -0.23
CA LEU A 86 9.31 1.59 -1.27
C LEU A 86 10.30 2.72 -1.52
N SER A 87 10.40 3.12 -2.79
CA SER A 87 11.07 4.33 -3.22
C SER A 87 10.22 5.04 -4.26
N LYS A 88 10.38 6.36 -4.34
CA LYS A 88 9.72 7.19 -5.34
C LYS A 88 10.70 8.27 -5.77
N ASP A 89 10.90 8.42 -7.08
CA ASP A 89 11.76 9.45 -7.68
C ASP A 89 13.18 9.49 -7.08
N GLY A 90 13.75 8.31 -6.81
CA GLY A 90 15.08 8.17 -6.19
C GLY A 90 15.11 8.39 -4.67
N SER A 91 14.02 8.83 -4.06
CA SER A 91 13.89 8.96 -2.61
C SER A 91 13.35 7.66 -2.00
N THR A 92 14.02 7.16 -0.97
CA THR A 92 13.62 5.93 -0.29
C THR A 92 12.85 6.25 0.99
N PHE A 93 11.68 5.61 1.16
CA PHE A 93 10.88 5.76 2.39
C PHE A 93 11.49 4.96 3.56
N CYS A 94 11.03 5.24 4.78
CA CYS A 94 11.43 4.53 6.01
C CYS A 94 11.39 3.00 5.82
N TYR A 95 12.44 2.28 6.20
CA TYR A 95 12.45 0.83 6.01
C TYR A 95 11.37 0.14 6.86
N PRO A 96 10.69 -0.92 6.35
CA PRO A 96 9.61 -1.60 7.06
C PRO A 96 9.93 -1.94 8.52
N GLU A 97 11.13 -2.46 8.77
CA GLU A 97 11.65 -2.83 10.09
C GLU A 97 11.75 -1.66 11.08
N HIS A 98 11.71 -0.42 10.59
CA HIS A 98 11.80 0.79 11.40
C HIS A 98 10.46 1.51 11.55
N ILE A 99 9.45 1.21 10.73
CA ILE A 99 8.18 1.97 10.69
C ILE A 99 7.55 2.06 12.09
N GLU A 100 7.47 0.95 12.82
CA GLU A 100 6.83 0.96 14.14
C GLU A 100 7.60 1.81 15.17
N ARG A 101 8.94 1.78 15.14
CA ARG A 101 9.78 2.63 15.99
C ARG A 101 9.57 4.10 15.66
N GLU A 102 9.68 4.46 14.38
CA GLU A 102 9.55 5.85 13.94
C GLU A 102 8.13 6.39 14.18
N MET A 103 7.09 5.59 13.97
CA MET A 103 5.71 5.97 14.27
C MET A 103 5.52 6.28 15.76
N ARG A 104 6.10 5.48 16.66
CA ARG A 104 6.06 5.77 18.11
C ARG A 104 6.84 7.03 18.48
N ALA A 105 7.95 7.30 17.80
CA ALA A 105 8.72 8.52 18.03
C ALA A 105 7.98 9.78 17.55
N LEU A 106 7.29 9.71 16.41
CA LEU A 106 6.54 10.82 15.82
C LEU A 106 5.21 11.09 16.53
N PHE A 107 4.57 10.04 17.05
CA PHE A 107 3.29 10.12 17.75
C PHE A 107 3.49 9.66 19.21
N PRO A 108 4.04 10.52 20.09
CA PRO A 108 4.41 10.15 21.45
C PRO A 108 3.22 9.93 22.42
N ILE A 109 1.99 10.11 21.93
CA ILE A 109 0.72 10.03 22.65
C ILE A 109 -0.08 8.80 22.26
#